data_AF-A0A0B5QAR0-F1
#
_entry.id   AF-A0A0B5QAR0-F1
#
_cell.length_a   1.000
_cell.length_b   1.000
_cell.length_c   1.000
_cell.angle_alpha   90.00
_cell.angle_beta   90.00
_cell.angle_gamma   90.00
#
_symmetry.space_group_name_H-M   'P 1'
#
loop_
_entity.id
_entity.type
_entity.pdbx_description
1 polymer ?
#
loop_
_entity_poly.entity_id
_entity_poly.type
_entity_poly.pdbx_seq_one_letter_code
_entity_poly.pdbx_strand_id
1 'polypeptide(L)'
;MENNQDLKIVIDDIEVLLDGILLSGVSVTLDSTLREVNRLAVSCDKFGLKEGASMLFRLDEALKMKRHTFNFDVDEVVKTLAVLGSYVSLIKEKMKKL
;
A
#
# COMPACT_ATOMS: atom_id res chain seq x y z
N MET A 1 14.49 16.32 11.78
CA MET A 1 13.79 16.94 10.63
C MET A 1 13.79 16.02 9.41
N GLU A 2 14.88 15.32 9.09
CA GLU A 2 14.94 14.34 7.97
C GLU A 2 13.89 13.21 8.08
N ASN A 3 13.74 12.55 9.25
CA ASN A 3 12.79 11.44 9.41
C ASN A 3 11.32 11.80 9.08
N ASN A 4 10.88 13.04 9.31
CA ASN A 4 9.50 13.45 9.00
C ASN A 4 9.29 13.66 7.50
N GLN A 5 10.33 14.07 6.78
CA GLN A 5 10.28 14.23 5.33
C GLN A 5 10.33 12.88 4.64
N ASP A 6 11.17 11.95 5.12
CA ASP A 6 11.22 10.58 4.61
C ASP A 6 9.90 9.82 4.86
N LEU A 7 9.32 9.99 6.06
CA LEU A 7 8.00 9.43 6.36
C LEU A 7 6.93 9.98 5.42
N LYS A 8 6.96 11.29 5.13
CA LYS A 8 6.01 11.91 4.21
C LYS A 8 6.14 11.31 2.80
N ILE A 9 7.37 11.13 2.33
CA ILE A 9 7.63 10.49 1.02
C ILE A 9 7.04 9.07 0.99
N VAL A 10 7.26 8.26 2.02
CA VAL A 10 6.69 6.90 2.08
C VAL A 10 5.16 6.93 2.01
N ILE A 11 4.53 7.87 2.71
CA ILE A 11 3.07 8.00 2.72
C ILE A 11 2.53 8.45 1.35
N ASP A 12 3.17 9.41 0.71
CA ASP A 12 2.80 9.87 -0.63
C ASP A 12 3.05 8.77 -1.68
N ASP A 13 4.14 7.99 -1.57
CA ASP A 13 4.42 6.85 -2.43
C ASP A 13 3.33 5.75 -2.32
N ILE A 14 2.83 5.49 -1.10
CA ILE A 14 1.72 4.53 -0.90
C ILE A 14 0.46 5.04 -1.60
N GLU A 15 0.14 6.33 -1.52
CA GLU A 15 -1.02 6.90 -2.20
C GLU A 15 -0.92 6.73 -3.72
N VAL A 16 0.24 7.04 -4.31
CA VAL A 16 0.50 6.84 -5.74
C VAL A 16 0.39 5.37 -6.15
N LEU A 17 0.90 4.45 -5.31
CA LEU A 17 0.78 3.01 -5.55
C LEU A 17 -0.69 2.57 -5.55
N LEU A 18 -1.49 3.02 -4.58
CA LEU A 18 -2.92 2.68 -4.47
C LEU A 18 -3.69 3.16 -5.71
N ASP A 19 -3.46 4.41 -6.12
CA ASP A 19 -4.08 4.98 -7.32
C ASP A 19 -3.69 4.19 -8.57
N GLY A 20 -2.41 3.82 -8.70
CA GLY A 20 -1.92 3.01 -9.81
C GLY A 20 -2.61 1.64 -9.88
N ILE A 21 -2.78 0.96 -8.74
CA ILE A 21 -3.48 -0.33 -8.68
C ILE A 21 -4.95 -0.16 -9.05
N LEU A 22 -5.64 0.86 -8.52
CA LEU A 22 -7.04 1.13 -8.81
C LEU A 22 -7.29 1.49 -10.29
N LEU A 23 -6.48 2.38 -10.87
CA LEU A 23 -6.57 2.77 -12.28
C LEU A 23 -6.32 1.60 -13.23
N SER A 24 -5.50 0.64 -12.82
CA SER A 24 -5.32 -0.62 -13.57
C SER A 24 -6.53 -1.56 -13.50
N GLY A 25 -7.58 -1.22 -12.74
CA GLY A 25 -8.72 -2.10 -12.46
C GLY A 25 -8.32 -3.33 -11.64
N VAL A 26 -7.24 -3.23 -10.86
CA VAL A 26 -6.59 -4.37 -10.19
C VAL A 26 -6.21 -5.47 -11.20
N SER A 27 -6.21 -5.18 -12.51
CA SER A 27 -6.18 -6.17 -13.57
C SER A 27 -4.74 -6.64 -13.85
N VAL A 28 -3.79 -5.70 -13.78
CA VAL A 28 -2.39 -5.89 -14.15
C VAL A 28 -1.48 -5.79 -12.92
N THR A 29 -1.17 -6.92 -12.31
CA THR A 29 -0.14 -6.98 -11.26
C THR A 29 1.23 -7.22 -11.90
N LEU A 30 1.94 -6.15 -12.27
CA LEU A 30 3.31 -6.24 -12.77
C LEU A 30 4.28 -6.65 -11.64
N ASP A 31 5.41 -7.26 -12.00
CA ASP A 31 6.49 -7.57 -11.04
C ASP A 31 7.01 -6.30 -10.34
N SER A 32 7.03 -5.19 -11.07
CA SER A 32 7.37 -3.87 -10.52
C SER A 32 6.41 -3.44 -9.41
N THR A 33 5.10 -3.67 -9.58
CA THR A 33 4.08 -3.35 -8.57
C THR A 33 4.30 -4.15 -7.29
N LEU A 34 4.54 -5.47 -7.39
CA LEU A 34 4.80 -6.31 -6.21
C LEU A 34 6.08 -5.90 -5.47
N ARG A 35 7.15 -5.60 -6.22
CA ARG A 35 8.40 -5.08 -5.64
C ARG A 35 8.17 -3.77 -4.90
N GLU A 36 7.37 -2.89 -5.46
CA GLU A 36 7.05 -1.60 -4.86
C GLU A 36 6.20 -1.73 -3.60
N VAL A 37 5.17 -2.58 -3.61
CA VAL A 37 4.37 -2.91 -2.42
C VAL A 37 5.27 -3.41 -1.29
N ASN A 38 6.20 -4.33 -1.60
CA ASN A 38 7.13 -4.88 -0.61
C ASN A 38 8.11 -3.81 -0.08
N ARG A 39 8.68 -2.98 -0.97
CA ARG A 39 9.56 -1.86 -0.59
C ARG A 39 8.87 -0.92 0.39
N LEU A 40 7.61 -0.57 0.13
CA LEU A 40 6.82 0.31 0.99
C LEU A 40 6.43 -0.37 2.31
N ALA A 41 6.15 -1.67 2.31
CA ALA A 41 5.88 -2.42 3.54
C ALA A 41 7.08 -2.39 4.50
N VAL A 42 8.28 -2.64 3.98
CA VAL A 42 9.53 -2.57 4.77
C VAL A 42 9.80 -1.14 5.25
N SER A 43 9.50 -0.14 4.42
CA SER A 43 9.64 1.27 4.79
C SER A 43 8.68 1.65 5.93
N CYS A 44 7.40 1.28 5.84
CA CYS A 44 6.44 1.44 6.91
C CYS A 44 6.93 0.81 8.22
N ASP A 45 7.46 -0.41 8.17
CA ASP A 45 7.96 -1.11 9.35
C ASP A 45 9.13 -0.37 10.02
N LYS A 46 10.06 0.17 9.20
CA LYS A 46 11.19 0.98 9.65
C LYS A 46 10.75 2.28 10.35
N PHE A 47 9.67 2.89 9.91
CA PHE A 47 9.10 4.10 10.52
C PHE A 47 8.12 3.82 11.66
N GLY A 48 7.93 2.56 12.07
CA GLY A 48 7.03 2.18 13.16
C GLY A 48 5.54 2.11 12.77
N LEU A 49 5.23 2.17 11.47
CA LEU A 49 3.88 2.02 10.93
C LEU A 49 3.52 0.53 10.72
N LYS A 50 3.46 -0.23 11.82
CA LYS A 50 3.28 -1.69 11.79
C LYS A 50 2.00 -2.13 11.08
N GLU A 51 0.91 -1.41 11.30
CA GLU A 51 -0.38 -1.66 10.69
C GLU A 51 -0.34 -1.41 9.18
N GLY A 52 0.31 -0.32 8.74
CA GLY A 52 0.52 -0.03 7.33
C GLY A 52 1.38 -1.10 6.63
N ALA A 53 2.44 -1.56 7.30
CA ALA A 53 3.28 -2.64 6.81
C ALA A 53 2.49 -3.95 6.66
N SER A 54 1.69 -4.33 7.67
CA SER A 54 0.86 -5.53 7.65
C SER A 54 -0.16 -5.49 6.51
N MET A 55 -0.83 -4.35 6.29
CA MET A 55 -1.78 -4.19 5.18
C MET A 55 -1.11 -4.30 3.81
N LEU A 56 0.08 -3.72 3.63
CA LEU A 56 0.85 -3.83 2.39
C LEU A 56 1.32 -5.27 2.14
N PHE A 57 1.74 -6.01 3.17
CA PHE A 57 2.07 -7.44 3.00
C PHE A 57 0.86 -8.27 2.59
N ARG A 58 -0.30 -8.04 3.20
CA ARG A 58 -1.56 -8.70 2.78
C ARG A 58 -1.91 -8.38 1.33
N LEU A 59 -1.71 -7.14 0.92
CA LEU A 59 -1.94 -6.71 -0.47
C LEU A 59 -0.98 -7.42 -1.43
N ASP A 60 0.31 -7.53 -1.10
CA ASP A 60 1.31 -8.27 -1.89
C ASP A 60 0.91 -9.75 -2.07
N GLU A 61 0.49 -10.42 -0.99
CA GLU A 61 0.02 -11.80 -1.05
C GLU A 61 -1.22 -11.96 -1.93
N ALA A 62 -2.23 -11.09 -1.77
CA ALA A 62 -3.44 -11.14 -2.57
C ALA A 62 -3.16 -10.92 -4.07
N LEU A 63 -2.30 -9.94 -4.38
CA LEU A 63 -1.89 -9.64 -5.74
C LEU A 63 -1.04 -10.76 -6.37
N LYS A 64 -0.26 -11.50 -5.58
CA LYS A 64 0.45 -12.72 -6.03
C LYS A 64 -0.51 -13.87 -6.33
N MET A 65 -1.50 -14.10 -5.47
CA MET A 65 -2.49 -15.18 -5.65
C MET A 65 -3.25 -15.04 -6.97
N LYS A 66 -3.50 -13.80 -7.41
CA LYS A 66 -4.08 -13.51 -8.72
C LYS A 66 -3.37 -14.21 -9.89
N ARG A 67 -2.04 -14.32 -9.84
CA ARG A 67 -1.23 -14.91 -10.91
C ARG A 67 -1.40 -16.42 -11.03
N HIS A 68 -1.88 -17.06 -9.97
CA HIS A 68 -1.86 -18.51 -9.83
C HIS A 68 -3.27 -19.10 -9.72
N THR A 69 -4.33 -18.28 -9.69
CA THR A 69 -5.70 -18.76 -9.44
C THR A 69 -6.72 -17.90 -10.19
N PHE A 70 -7.64 -18.56 -10.90
CA PHE A 70 -8.79 -17.92 -11.55
C PHE A 70 -9.84 -17.41 -10.55
N ASN A 71 -9.80 -17.89 -9.31
CA ASN A 71 -10.67 -17.50 -8.19
C ASN A 71 -10.13 -16.28 -7.43
N PHE A 72 -9.69 -15.25 -8.16
CA PHE A 72 -9.16 -14.03 -7.58
C PHE A 72 -10.30 -13.20 -6.98
N ASP A 73 -10.27 -12.99 -5.66
CA ASP A 73 -11.24 -12.18 -4.95
C ASP A 73 -10.89 -10.69 -5.10
N VAL A 74 -11.42 -10.08 -6.16
CA VAL A 74 -11.27 -8.65 -6.44
C VAL A 74 -11.85 -7.82 -5.31
N ASP A 75 -12.96 -8.24 -4.71
CA ASP A 75 -13.65 -7.48 -3.67
C ASP A 75 -12.78 -7.36 -2.42
N GLU A 76 -12.11 -8.44 -2.01
CA GLU A 76 -11.18 -8.42 -0.88
C GLU A 76 -9.96 -7.51 -1.14
N VAL A 77 -9.45 -7.49 -2.37
CA VAL A 77 -8.35 -6.57 -2.73
C VAL A 77 -8.82 -5.12 -2.71
N VAL A 78 -9.99 -4.82 -3.27
CA VAL A 78 -10.56 -3.46 -3.24
C VAL A 78 -10.82 -3.00 -1.81
N LYS A 79 -11.34 -3.89 -0.94
CA LYS A 79 -11.49 -3.59 0.50
C LYS A 79 -10.15 -3.28 1.15
N THR A 80 -9.11 -4.07 0.87
CA THR A 80 -7.77 -3.87 1.41
C THR A 80 -7.19 -2.51 0.96
N LEU A 81 -7.35 -2.16 -0.32
CA LEU A 81 -6.94 -0.87 -0.88
C LEU A 81 -7.68 0.29 -0.20
N ALA A 82 -9.00 0.18 0.00
CA ALA A 82 -9.81 1.21 0.64
C ALA A 82 -9.42 1.45 2.11
N VAL A 83 -9.16 0.38 2.86
CA VAL A 83 -8.70 0.47 4.25
C VAL A 83 -7.31 1.11 4.32
N LEU A 84 -6.39 0.70 3.44
CA LEU A 84 -5.04 1.27 3.38
C LEU A 84 -5.05 2.75 2.97
N GLY A 85 -5.92 3.15 2.03
CA GLY A 85 -6.12 4.55 1.66
C GLY A 85 -6.68 5.40 2.82
N SER A 86 -7.62 4.85 3.59
CA SER A 86 -8.14 5.50 4.81
C SER A 86 -7.06 5.67 5.87
N TYR A 87 -6.21 4.65 6.05
CA TYR A 87 -5.06 4.69 6.96
C TYR A 87 -4.04 5.77 6.56
N VAL A 88 -3.67 5.82 5.28
CA VAL A 88 -2.78 6.86 4.72
C VAL A 88 -3.36 8.26 4.95
N SER A 89 -4.65 8.44 4.66
CA SER A 89 -5.33 9.73 4.88
C SER A 89 -5.25 10.18 6.34
N LEU A 90 -5.50 9.26 7.28
CA LEU A 90 -5.41 9.54 8.72
C LEU A 90 -3.99 9.94 9.14
N ILE A 91 -2.96 9.28 8.61
CA ILE A 91 -1.57 9.65 8.89
C ILE A 91 -1.27 11.05 8.37
N LYS A 92 -1.65 11.36 7.12
CA LYS A 92 -1.45 12.69 6.52
C LYS A 92 -2.13 13.78 7.35
N GLU A 93 -3.34 13.54 7.84
CA GLU A 93 -4.01 14.48 8.74
C GLU A 93 -3.27 14.70 10.06
N LYS A 94 -2.74 13.62 10.67
CA LYS A 94 -1.94 13.74 11.89
C LYS A 94 -0.63 14.49 11.64
N MET A 95 0.01 14.27 10.50
CA MET A 95 1.25 14.96 10.12
C MET A 95 1.06 16.46 9.87
N LYS A 96 -0.10 16.90 9.36
CA LYS A 96 -0.43 18.32 9.19
C LYS A 96 -0.62 19.08 10.52
N LYS A 97 -0.87 18.36 11.61
CA LYS A 97 -1.09 18.92 12.95
C LYS A 97 0.20 18.97 13.80
N LEU A 98 1.31 18.46 13.28
CA LEU A 98 2.65 18.48 13.87
C LEU A 98 3.49 19.62 13.27
#